data_AF-A0A9P0G9Z5-F1
#
_entry.id   AF-A0A9P0G9Z5-F1
#
_cell.length_a   1.000
_cell.length_b   1.000
_cell.length_c   1.000
_cell.angle_alpha   90.00
_cell.angle_beta   90.00
_cell.angle_gamma   90.00
#
_symmetry.space_group_name_H-M   'P 1'
#
loop_
_entity.id
_entity.type
_entity.pdbx_description
1 polymer ?
#
loop_
_entity_poly.entity_id
_entity_poly.type
_entity_poly.pdbx_seq_one_letter_code
_entity_poly.pdbx_strand_id
1 'polypeptide(L)'
;MPIVEFKPIKTSLPQLQPDDLSTDQQYLYKICISIQNETIASNLAKRNPEKMSHAPWLTTANRILRLYIATKNPSPTQVILTEFILKVYAPVLFAIKTKPYICDGARHLSNAINASRGFPDNVKHITNKVFAENAFFAHPKNLLFAMLSDPRPYIRELAARRIKKCRMHTNKMVRVFRVPFLNLDADDYIALIDCQKTRIIEPPLTFNITNET
;
A
#
# COMPACT_ATOMS: atom_id res chain seq x y z
N MET A 1 6.72 -22.12 -20.04
CA MET A 1 5.50 -21.75 -20.78
C MET A 1 5.92 -20.85 -21.93
N PRO A 2 5.41 -21.07 -23.17
CA PRO A 2 5.65 -20.16 -24.28
C PRO A 2 5.04 -18.78 -23.98
N ILE A 3 5.73 -17.72 -24.38
CA ILE A 3 5.15 -16.37 -24.37
C ILE A 3 4.23 -16.27 -25.59
N VAL A 4 3.06 -15.71 -25.38
CA VAL A 4 2.10 -15.40 -26.45
C VAL A 4 1.88 -13.89 -26.52
N GLU A 5 1.23 -13.43 -27.56
CA GLU A 5 0.80 -12.03 -27.66
C GLU A 5 -0.18 -11.71 -26.52
N PHE A 6 0.08 -10.63 -25.77
CA PHE A 6 -0.73 -10.17 -24.64
C PHE A 6 -0.92 -8.65 -24.72
N LYS A 7 -1.93 -8.12 -24.02
CA LYS A 7 -2.20 -6.67 -24.01
C LYS A 7 -1.41 -5.96 -22.92
N PRO A 8 -0.89 -4.75 -23.17
CA PRO A 8 -0.20 -3.98 -22.14
C PRO A 8 -1.20 -3.53 -21.08
N ILE A 9 -0.73 -3.43 -19.85
CA ILE A 9 -1.49 -2.84 -18.75
C ILE A 9 -0.62 -1.76 -18.11
N LYS A 10 -1.14 -0.53 -18.07
CA LYS A 10 -0.46 0.59 -17.44
C LYS A 10 -0.25 0.32 -15.94
N THR A 11 0.97 0.52 -15.48
CA THR A 11 1.36 0.49 -14.07
C THR A 11 2.22 1.71 -13.75
N SER A 12 2.21 2.14 -12.49
CA SER A 12 3.05 3.20 -11.96
C SER A 12 3.89 2.63 -10.85
N LEU A 13 5.08 2.14 -11.18
CA LEU A 13 6.04 1.62 -10.22
C LEU A 13 7.05 2.69 -9.82
N PRO A 14 7.47 2.75 -8.55
CA PRO A 14 8.59 3.59 -8.16
C PRO A 14 9.87 3.11 -8.85
N GLN A 15 10.79 4.04 -9.11
CA GLN A 15 12.14 3.69 -9.55
C GLN A 15 12.88 3.02 -8.38
N LEU A 16 13.41 1.83 -8.63
CA LEU A 16 14.06 0.99 -7.63
C LEU A 16 15.43 0.54 -8.14
N GLN A 17 16.41 0.53 -7.24
CA GLN A 17 17.68 -0.15 -7.50
C GLN A 17 17.47 -1.66 -7.32
N PRO A 18 17.84 -2.50 -8.30
CA PRO A 18 17.61 -3.95 -8.24
C PRO A 18 18.25 -4.65 -7.04
N ASP A 19 19.36 -4.11 -6.53
CA ASP A 19 20.17 -4.73 -5.48
C ASP A 19 19.49 -4.75 -4.10
N ASP A 20 18.49 -3.88 -3.89
CA ASP A 20 17.71 -3.81 -2.65
C ASP A 20 16.55 -4.81 -2.59
N LEU A 21 16.32 -5.56 -3.68
CA LEU A 21 15.16 -6.44 -3.84
C LEU A 21 15.56 -7.91 -3.72
N SER A 22 14.70 -8.70 -3.06
CA SER A 22 14.84 -10.16 -3.09
C SER A 22 14.63 -10.72 -4.50
N THR A 23 15.12 -11.93 -4.72
CA THR A 23 14.94 -12.71 -5.96
C THR A 23 13.51 -12.66 -6.51
N ASP A 24 12.52 -12.89 -5.65
CA ASP A 24 11.09 -12.89 -6.00
C ASP A 24 10.56 -11.47 -6.29
N GLN A 25 11.05 -10.45 -5.57
CA GLN A 25 10.66 -9.06 -5.77
C GLN A 25 11.24 -8.49 -7.06
N GLN A 26 12.50 -8.83 -7.37
CA GLN A 26 13.10 -8.50 -8.66
C GLN A 26 12.33 -9.14 -9.82
N TYR A 27 11.86 -10.39 -9.64
CA TYR A 27 11.00 -11.01 -10.64
C TYR A 27 9.71 -10.23 -10.84
N LEU A 28 8.99 -9.92 -9.73
CA LEU A 28 7.75 -9.13 -9.77
C LEU A 28 7.97 -7.78 -10.47
N TYR A 29 9.03 -7.06 -10.09
CA TYR A 29 9.34 -5.75 -10.66
C TYR A 29 9.57 -5.84 -12.18
N LYS A 30 10.42 -6.79 -12.60
CA LYS A 30 10.76 -6.99 -14.02
C LYS A 30 9.55 -7.44 -14.85
N ILE A 31 8.71 -8.34 -14.32
CA ILE A 31 7.54 -8.80 -15.07
C ILE A 31 6.47 -7.71 -15.18
N CYS A 32 6.29 -6.87 -14.15
CA CYS A 32 5.37 -5.73 -14.24
C CYS A 32 5.80 -4.73 -15.33
N ILE A 33 7.09 -4.38 -15.38
CA ILE A 33 7.64 -3.51 -16.45
C ILE A 33 7.50 -4.16 -17.82
N SER A 34 7.74 -5.47 -17.91
CA SER A 34 7.64 -6.22 -19.17
C SER A 34 6.20 -6.21 -19.71
N ILE A 35 5.20 -6.37 -18.84
CA ILE A 35 3.78 -6.30 -19.22
C ILE A 35 3.41 -4.87 -19.65
N GLN A 36 3.93 -3.85 -18.96
CA GLN A 36 3.67 -2.45 -19.33
C GLN A 36 4.21 -2.10 -20.72
N ASN A 37 5.38 -2.60 -21.06
CA ASN A 37 6.10 -2.24 -22.30
C ASN A 37 5.88 -3.24 -23.45
N GLU A 38 5.07 -4.29 -23.25
CA GLU A 38 4.88 -5.41 -24.20
C GLU A 38 6.17 -6.17 -24.57
N THR A 39 7.27 -5.96 -23.85
CA THR A 39 8.57 -6.58 -24.12
C THR A 39 8.94 -7.52 -22.99
N ILE A 40 9.06 -8.82 -23.28
CA ILE A 40 9.53 -9.81 -22.29
C ILE A 40 10.93 -10.31 -22.66
N ALA A 41 11.88 -10.10 -21.75
CA ALA A 41 13.22 -10.67 -21.90
C ALA A 41 13.19 -12.20 -21.81
N SER A 42 13.89 -12.87 -22.72
CA SER A 42 13.87 -14.33 -22.86
C SER A 42 14.32 -15.09 -21.59
N ASN A 43 15.23 -14.49 -20.81
CA ASN A 43 15.67 -15.00 -19.51
C ASN A 43 14.55 -14.96 -18.44
N LEU A 44 13.73 -13.90 -18.43
CA LEU A 44 12.60 -13.74 -17.51
C LEU A 44 11.50 -14.78 -17.79
N ALA A 45 11.27 -15.09 -19.06
CA ALA A 45 10.32 -16.10 -19.51
C ALA A 45 10.67 -17.52 -19.05
N LYS A 46 11.97 -17.84 -19.09
CA LYS A 46 12.53 -19.16 -18.74
C LYS A 46 12.70 -19.36 -17.24
N ARG A 47 12.81 -18.28 -16.46
CA ARG A 47 12.99 -18.35 -15.00
C ARG A 47 11.79 -19.04 -14.36
N ASN A 48 12.01 -20.15 -13.64
CA ASN A 48 10.95 -20.82 -12.90
C ASN A 48 10.50 -19.97 -11.70
N PRO A 49 9.20 -19.93 -11.37
CA PRO A 49 8.78 -19.36 -10.09
C PRO A 49 9.33 -20.34 -9.06
N GLU A 50 10.14 -19.87 -8.10
CA GLU A 50 10.73 -20.76 -7.12
C GLU A 50 9.65 -21.57 -6.36
N LYS A 51 10.08 -22.63 -5.66
CA LYS A 51 9.19 -23.33 -4.73
C LYS A 51 8.62 -22.29 -3.76
N MET A 52 7.34 -22.45 -3.38
CA MET A 52 6.61 -21.50 -2.55
C MET A 52 7.48 -21.08 -1.35
N SER A 53 7.94 -19.83 -1.35
CA SER A 53 8.87 -19.28 -0.37
C SER A 53 8.13 -18.79 0.88
N HIS A 54 8.84 -18.16 1.83
CA HIS A 54 8.26 -17.58 3.05
C HIS A 54 7.22 -16.46 2.79
N ALA A 55 7.08 -15.97 1.55
CA ALA A 55 6.08 -14.97 1.15
C ALA A 55 5.08 -15.55 0.10
N PRO A 56 4.05 -16.30 0.53
CA PRO A 56 3.13 -16.99 -0.38
C PRO A 56 2.42 -16.05 -1.36
N TRP A 57 2.06 -14.84 -0.91
CA TRP A 57 1.38 -13.82 -1.72
C TRP A 57 2.21 -13.36 -2.93
N LEU A 58 3.53 -13.24 -2.76
CA LEU A 58 4.42 -12.75 -3.81
C LEU A 58 4.60 -13.83 -4.89
N THR A 59 4.74 -15.08 -4.45
CA THR A 59 4.76 -16.25 -5.34
C THR A 59 3.45 -16.33 -6.15
N THR A 60 2.30 -16.13 -5.50
CA THR A 60 0.99 -16.14 -6.16
C THR A 60 0.87 -15.03 -7.20
N ALA A 61 1.26 -13.79 -6.87
CA ALA A 61 1.25 -12.67 -7.81
C ALA A 61 2.15 -12.96 -9.03
N ASN A 62 3.37 -13.43 -8.80
CA ASN A 62 4.32 -13.81 -9.86
C ASN A 62 3.74 -14.90 -10.78
N ARG A 63 3.05 -15.90 -10.22
CA ARG A 63 2.41 -16.97 -10.99
C ARG A 63 1.22 -16.47 -11.81
N ILE A 64 0.39 -15.58 -11.27
CA ILE A 64 -0.75 -14.97 -12.00
C ILE A 64 -0.25 -14.16 -13.19
N LEU A 65 0.74 -13.29 -12.98
CA LEU A 65 1.33 -12.49 -14.06
C LEU A 65 1.98 -13.37 -15.13
N ARG A 66 2.67 -14.44 -14.71
CA ARG A 66 3.24 -15.40 -15.65
C ARG A 66 2.17 -16.15 -16.45
N LEU A 67 1.06 -16.51 -15.81
CA LEU A 67 -0.05 -17.15 -16.51
C LEU A 67 -0.65 -16.21 -17.55
N TYR A 68 -0.80 -14.92 -17.21
CA TYR A 68 -1.30 -13.88 -18.12
C TYR A 68 -0.50 -13.81 -19.42
N ILE A 69 0.82 -13.66 -19.33
CA ILE A 69 1.70 -13.57 -20.52
C ILE A 69 1.81 -14.88 -21.33
N ALA A 70 1.33 -16.00 -20.78
CA ALA A 70 1.33 -17.31 -21.42
C ALA A 70 -0.06 -17.70 -21.97
N THR A 71 -1.07 -16.85 -21.80
CA THR A 71 -2.46 -17.14 -22.19
C THR A 71 -2.89 -16.22 -23.33
N LYS A 72 -3.17 -16.78 -24.53
CA LYS A 72 -3.49 -15.98 -25.73
C LYS A 72 -4.77 -15.17 -25.56
N ASN A 73 -5.77 -15.76 -24.91
CA ASN A 73 -7.06 -15.14 -24.62
C ASN A 73 -7.35 -15.29 -23.11
N PRO A 74 -6.81 -14.40 -22.26
CA PRO A 74 -7.02 -14.49 -20.82
C PRO A 74 -8.49 -14.27 -20.47
N SER A 75 -8.98 -15.00 -19.47
CA SER A 75 -10.36 -14.82 -19.00
C SER A 75 -10.55 -13.44 -18.37
N PRO A 76 -11.78 -12.89 -18.32
CA PRO A 76 -12.04 -11.61 -17.66
C PRO A 76 -11.52 -11.57 -16.22
N THR A 77 -11.68 -12.66 -15.47
CA THR A 77 -11.14 -12.80 -14.10
C THR A 77 -9.62 -12.71 -14.07
N GLN A 78 -8.93 -13.37 -15.00
CA GLN A 78 -7.47 -13.31 -15.09
C GLN A 78 -6.98 -11.91 -15.44
N VAL A 79 -7.68 -11.20 -16.33
CA VAL A 79 -7.37 -9.80 -16.65
C VAL A 79 -7.52 -8.94 -15.40
N ILE A 80 -8.65 -9.04 -14.68
CA ILE A 80 -8.90 -8.27 -13.45
C ILE A 80 -7.82 -8.53 -12.38
N LEU A 81 -7.42 -9.79 -12.17
CA LEU A 81 -6.37 -10.13 -11.21
C LEU A 81 -5.01 -9.55 -11.62
N THR A 82 -4.65 -9.65 -12.89
CA THR A 82 -3.42 -9.05 -13.43
C THR A 82 -3.45 -7.53 -13.28
N GLU A 83 -4.56 -6.87 -13.62
CA GLU A 83 -4.72 -5.44 -13.44
C GLU A 83 -4.62 -5.03 -11.97
N PHE A 84 -5.23 -5.79 -11.06
CA PHE A 84 -5.14 -5.53 -9.62
C PHE A 84 -3.69 -5.64 -9.13
N ILE A 85 -2.96 -6.66 -9.59
CA ILE A 85 -1.55 -6.81 -9.24
C ILE A 85 -0.73 -5.62 -9.73
N LEU A 86 -0.94 -5.21 -10.98
CA LEU A 86 -0.17 -4.13 -11.61
C LEU A 86 -0.53 -2.74 -11.11
N LYS A 87 -1.79 -2.48 -10.79
CA LYS A 87 -2.28 -1.13 -10.42
C LYS A 87 -2.33 -0.89 -8.92
N VAL A 88 -2.48 -1.94 -8.10
CA VAL A 88 -2.64 -1.82 -6.65
C VAL A 88 -1.51 -2.51 -5.91
N TYR A 89 -1.39 -3.83 -6.07
CA TYR A 89 -0.52 -4.65 -5.23
C TYR A 89 0.97 -4.32 -5.38
N ALA A 90 1.50 -4.38 -6.61
CA ALA A 90 2.91 -4.14 -6.86
C ALA A 90 3.32 -2.69 -6.54
N PRO A 91 2.60 -1.64 -6.99
CA PRO A 91 2.90 -0.27 -6.61
C PRO A 91 2.97 -0.05 -5.09
N VAL A 92 1.99 -0.57 -4.34
CA VAL A 92 1.95 -0.41 -2.87
C VAL A 92 3.10 -1.18 -2.22
N LEU A 93 3.36 -2.42 -2.65
CA LEU A 93 4.46 -3.23 -2.13
C LEU A 93 5.81 -2.51 -2.31
N PHE A 94 6.06 -1.98 -3.50
CA PHE A 94 7.30 -1.28 -3.80
C PHE A 94 7.38 0.09 -3.14
N ALA A 95 6.26 0.81 -2.99
CA ALA A 95 6.20 2.03 -2.20
C ALA A 95 6.61 1.79 -0.74
N ILE A 96 6.10 0.71 -0.11
CA ILE A 96 6.49 0.29 1.24
C ILE A 96 7.98 -0.04 1.30
N LYS A 97 8.52 -0.70 0.27
CA LYS A 97 9.96 -1.01 0.22
C LYS A 97 10.83 0.24 0.12
N THR A 98 10.45 1.23 -0.69
CA THR A 98 11.19 2.50 -0.78
C THR A 98 11.07 3.36 0.47
N LYS A 99 9.92 3.32 1.14
CA LYS A 99 9.58 4.17 2.27
C LYS A 99 8.97 3.33 3.40
N PRO A 100 9.78 2.55 4.13
CA PRO A 100 9.29 1.59 5.13
C PRO A 100 8.95 2.24 6.48
N TYR A 101 9.06 3.56 6.59
CA TYR A 101 8.90 4.25 7.85
C TYR A 101 7.43 4.30 8.29
N ILE A 102 7.21 4.29 9.61
CA ILE A 102 5.88 4.38 10.21
C ILE A 102 5.10 5.63 9.75
N CYS A 103 5.81 6.71 9.45
CA CYS A 103 5.23 7.96 8.99
C CYS A 103 4.77 7.92 7.51
N ASP A 104 5.11 6.87 6.76
CA ASP A 104 4.58 6.65 5.41
C ASP A 104 3.40 5.67 5.39
N GLY A 105 3.18 4.91 6.46
CA GLY A 105 2.17 3.86 6.51
C GLY A 105 0.75 4.31 6.16
N ALA A 106 0.31 5.47 6.69
CA ALA A 106 -1.02 6.01 6.37
C ALA A 106 -1.14 6.43 4.89
N ARG A 107 -0.05 6.92 4.29
CA ARG A 107 0.00 7.29 2.86
C ARG A 107 -0.06 6.05 1.99
N HIS A 108 0.66 4.99 2.35
CA HIS A 108 0.60 3.70 1.64
C HIS A 108 -0.81 3.11 1.65
N LEU A 109 -1.50 3.15 2.80
CA LEU A 109 -2.88 2.71 2.91
C LEU A 109 -3.83 3.56 2.03
N SER A 110 -3.71 4.89 2.09
CA SER A 110 -4.51 5.79 1.24
C SER A 110 -4.25 5.55 -0.25
N ASN A 111 -3.00 5.36 -0.66
CA ASN A 111 -2.64 5.04 -2.05
C ASN A 111 -3.25 3.71 -2.50
N ALA A 112 -3.25 2.69 -1.63
CA ALA A 112 -3.87 1.39 -1.93
C ALA A 112 -5.38 1.51 -2.14
N ILE A 113 -6.07 2.27 -1.29
CA ILE A 113 -7.51 2.55 -1.40
C ILE A 113 -7.80 3.33 -2.68
N ASN A 114 -7.05 4.40 -2.94
CA ASN A 114 -7.24 5.22 -4.14
C ASN A 114 -7.03 4.42 -5.42
N ALA A 115 -6.01 3.54 -5.44
CA ALA A 115 -5.74 2.68 -6.59
C ALA A 115 -6.84 1.62 -6.81
N SER A 116 -7.55 1.17 -5.76
CA SER A 116 -8.63 0.18 -5.90
C SER A 116 -9.97 0.79 -6.34
N ARG A 117 -10.17 2.11 -6.24
CA ARG A 117 -11.44 2.79 -6.57
C ARG A 117 -11.91 2.56 -8.01
N GLY A 118 -10.99 2.36 -8.94
CA GLY A 118 -11.31 2.15 -10.37
C GLY A 118 -11.77 0.73 -10.72
N PHE A 119 -11.79 -0.20 -9.76
CA PHE A 119 -12.15 -1.60 -10.03
C PHE A 119 -13.68 -1.83 -9.97
N PRO A 120 -14.18 -2.93 -10.56
CA PRO A 120 -15.59 -3.32 -10.48
C PRO A 120 -16.09 -3.50 -9.03
N ASP A 121 -17.38 -3.31 -8.78
CA ASP A 121 -17.97 -3.31 -7.43
C ASP A 121 -17.74 -4.61 -6.65
N ASN A 122 -17.77 -5.76 -7.31
CA ASN A 122 -17.49 -7.05 -6.67
C ASN A 122 -16.05 -7.12 -6.14
N VAL A 123 -15.07 -6.57 -6.89
CA VAL A 123 -13.66 -6.49 -6.46
C VAL A 123 -13.51 -5.44 -5.36
N LYS A 124 -14.12 -4.27 -5.53
CA LYS A 124 -14.10 -3.20 -4.52
C LYS A 124 -14.63 -3.69 -3.19
N HIS A 125 -15.76 -4.41 -3.17
CA HIS A 125 -16.33 -4.96 -1.94
C HIS A 125 -15.33 -5.83 -1.16
N ILE A 126 -14.61 -6.72 -1.85
CA ILE A 126 -13.57 -7.57 -1.24
C ILE A 126 -12.42 -6.70 -0.72
N THR A 127 -11.90 -5.79 -1.55
CA THR A 127 -10.73 -4.97 -1.19
C THR A 127 -11.04 -4.00 -0.04
N ASN A 128 -12.22 -3.36 -0.05
CA ASN A 128 -12.68 -2.45 0.99
C ASN A 128 -12.81 -3.16 2.34
N LYS A 129 -13.35 -4.39 2.33
CA LYS A 129 -13.37 -5.23 3.54
C LYS A 129 -11.96 -5.48 4.06
N VAL A 130 -11.04 -5.90 3.19
CA VAL A 130 -9.63 -6.15 3.57
C VAL A 130 -8.96 -4.89 4.12
N PHE A 131 -9.16 -3.72 3.48
CA PHE A 131 -8.59 -2.47 3.96
C PHE A 131 -9.17 -2.06 5.32
N ALA A 132 -10.49 -2.18 5.50
CA ALA A 132 -11.15 -1.87 6.75
C ALA A 132 -10.68 -2.76 7.89
N GLU A 133 -10.51 -4.07 7.65
CA GLU A 133 -10.04 -5.03 8.66
C GLU A 133 -8.55 -4.87 9.01
N ASN A 134 -7.76 -4.30 8.10
CA ASN A 134 -6.31 -4.11 8.25
C ASN A 134 -5.89 -2.64 8.40
N ALA A 135 -6.81 -1.74 8.78
CA ALA A 135 -6.61 -0.29 8.82
C ALA A 135 -5.71 0.21 9.99
N PHE A 136 -4.79 -0.60 10.51
CA PHE A 136 -3.93 -0.24 11.64
C PHE A 136 -3.06 1.01 11.38
N PHE A 137 -2.67 1.24 10.13
CA PHE A 137 -1.92 2.46 9.76
C PHE A 137 -2.79 3.73 9.72
N ALA A 138 -4.12 3.60 9.66
CA ALA A 138 -5.05 4.71 9.83
C ALA A 138 -5.32 5.02 11.31
N HIS A 139 -4.81 4.22 12.25
CA HIS A 139 -4.98 4.47 13.68
C HIS A 139 -4.52 5.89 14.04
N PRO A 140 -5.24 6.66 14.90
CA PRO A 140 -4.96 8.08 15.14
C PRO A 140 -3.50 8.42 15.41
N LYS A 141 -2.83 7.60 16.22
CA LYS A 141 -1.39 7.72 16.49
C LYS A 141 -0.52 7.63 15.24
N ASN A 142 -0.77 6.64 14.38
CA ASN A 142 0.01 6.41 13.17
C ASN A 142 -0.29 7.49 12.13
N LEU A 143 -1.54 7.93 12.06
CA LEU A 143 -1.94 9.06 11.24
C LEU A 143 -1.21 10.35 11.65
N LEU A 144 -1.12 10.64 12.96
CA LEU A 144 -0.37 11.81 13.44
C LEU A 144 1.11 11.75 13.07
N PHE A 145 1.75 10.57 13.10
CA PHE A 145 3.13 10.43 12.63
C PHE A 145 3.27 10.75 11.15
N ALA A 146 2.33 10.29 10.33
CA ALA A 146 2.33 10.63 8.91
C ALA A 146 2.11 12.12 8.67
N MET A 147 1.26 12.76 9.48
CA MET A 147 1.04 14.21 9.39
C MET A 147 2.27 15.03 9.84
N LEU A 148 3.00 14.59 10.87
CA LEU A 148 4.20 15.28 11.35
C LEU A 148 5.34 15.29 10.31
N SER A 149 5.45 14.24 9.48
CA SER A 149 6.44 14.16 8.40
C SER A 149 5.91 14.65 7.05
N ASP A 150 4.70 15.24 7.01
CA ASP A 150 4.11 15.67 5.75
C ASP A 150 4.89 16.85 5.14
N PRO A 151 5.14 16.88 3.82
CA PRO A 151 5.79 18.02 3.18
C PRO A 151 5.00 19.33 3.32
N ARG A 152 3.67 19.26 3.47
CA ARG A 152 2.77 20.41 3.55
C ARG A 152 2.79 21.02 4.97
N PRO A 153 3.23 22.29 5.13
CA PRO A 153 3.38 22.90 6.47
C PRO A 153 2.10 22.91 7.30
N TYR A 154 0.94 23.20 6.68
CA TYR A 154 -0.34 23.28 7.38
C TYR A 154 -0.77 21.94 8.00
N ILE A 155 -0.34 20.80 7.43
CA ILE A 155 -0.64 19.46 7.96
C ILE A 155 0.23 19.15 9.17
N ARG A 156 1.51 19.51 9.11
CA ARG A 156 2.41 19.38 10.27
C ARG A 156 1.91 20.23 11.44
N GLU A 157 1.48 21.45 11.16
CA GLU A 157 0.90 22.34 12.18
C GLU A 157 -0.39 21.77 12.77
N LEU A 158 -1.27 21.22 11.93
CA LEU A 158 -2.49 20.54 12.39
C LEU A 158 -2.16 19.34 13.29
N ALA A 159 -1.13 18.55 12.95
CA ALA A 159 -0.66 17.44 13.78
C ALA A 159 -0.17 17.93 15.14
N ALA A 160 0.68 18.97 15.15
CA ALA A 160 1.19 19.57 16.38
C ALA A 160 0.07 20.10 17.28
N ARG A 161 -0.93 20.79 16.70
CA ARG A 161 -2.12 21.26 17.43
C ARG A 161 -2.91 20.10 18.05
N ARG A 162 -3.11 19.01 17.30
CA ARG A 162 -3.79 17.80 17.81
C ARG A 162 -3.02 17.16 18.96
N ILE A 163 -1.70 17.05 18.85
CA ILE A 163 -0.84 16.51 19.93
C ILE A 163 -0.92 17.38 21.18
N LYS A 164 -0.79 18.71 21.04
CA LYS A 164 -0.93 19.66 22.16
C LYS A 164 -2.29 19.51 22.84
N LYS A 165 -3.38 19.40 22.09
CA LYS A 165 -4.73 19.17 22.63
C LYS A 165 -4.84 17.85 23.40
N CYS A 166 -4.23 16.78 22.90
CA CYS A 166 -4.21 15.47 23.58
C CYS A 166 -3.44 15.51 24.91
N ARG A 167 -2.32 16.25 24.98
CA ARG A 167 -1.53 16.40 26.21
C ARG A 167 -2.31 17.05 27.35
N MET A 168 -3.22 17.96 27.04
CA MET A 168 -4.09 18.61 28.03
C MET A 168 -5.07 17.62 28.70
N HIS A 169 -5.31 16.47 28.08
CA HIS A 169 -6.23 15.45 28.57
C HIS A 169 -5.42 14.23 29.04
N THR A 170 -4.94 14.27 30.28
CA THR A 170 -4.21 13.16 30.91
C THR A 170 -5.10 11.93 31.06
N ASN A 171 -4.78 10.87 30.33
CA ASN A 171 -5.51 9.61 30.40
C ASN A 171 -4.69 8.56 31.14
N LYS A 172 -5.15 8.15 32.33
CA LYS A 172 -4.55 7.05 33.11
C LYS A 172 -4.94 5.66 32.61
N MET A 173 -5.79 5.55 31.59
CA MET A 173 -6.22 4.25 31.07
C MET A 173 -5.16 3.60 30.15
N VAL A 174 -5.12 2.27 30.19
CA VAL A 174 -4.33 1.46 29.26
C VAL A 174 -4.72 1.77 27.81
N ARG A 175 -3.71 1.97 26.96
CA ARG A 175 -3.91 2.26 25.54
C ARG A 175 -4.39 0.99 24.83
N VAL A 176 -5.58 1.05 24.25
CA VAL A 176 -6.12 -0.06 23.45
C VAL A 176 -5.87 0.23 21.97
N PHE A 177 -5.20 -0.70 21.28
CA PHE A 177 -4.93 -0.60 19.85
C PHE A 177 -6.03 -1.35 19.08
N ARG A 178 -7.05 -0.62 18.62
CA ARG A 178 -8.15 -1.15 17.81
C ARG A 178 -8.07 -0.62 16.39
N VAL A 179 -8.52 -1.42 15.43
CA VAL A 179 -8.68 -0.98 14.05
C VAL A 179 -9.70 0.16 14.02
N PRO A 180 -9.37 1.32 13.43
CA PRO A 180 -10.29 2.45 13.37
C PRO A 180 -11.38 2.21 12.32
N PHE A 181 -12.50 2.92 12.44
CA PHE A 181 -13.47 3.00 11.36
C PHE A 181 -12.88 3.84 10.22
N LEU A 182 -12.71 3.21 9.06
CA LEU A 182 -12.01 3.77 7.92
C LEU A 182 -12.98 4.49 6.97
N ASN A 183 -12.66 5.73 6.61
CA ASN A 183 -13.30 6.44 5.52
C ASN A 183 -12.66 6.05 4.19
N LEU A 184 -13.31 5.14 3.46
CA LEU A 184 -12.83 4.64 2.17
C LEU A 184 -12.97 5.67 1.03
N ASP A 185 -13.83 6.67 1.23
CA ASP A 185 -14.07 7.76 0.28
C ASP A 185 -13.15 8.97 0.53
N ALA A 186 -12.19 8.86 1.46
CA ALA A 186 -11.25 9.93 1.77
C ALA A 186 -10.30 10.24 0.60
N ASP A 187 -10.29 11.46 0.10
CA ASP A 187 -9.37 11.86 -0.99
C ASP A 187 -7.92 12.02 -0.55
N ASP A 188 -7.71 12.30 0.74
CA ASP A 188 -6.39 12.47 1.35
C ASP A 188 -6.27 11.57 2.58
N TYR A 189 -5.06 11.07 2.83
CA TYR A 189 -4.78 10.19 3.95
C TYR A 189 -5.13 10.83 5.30
N ILE A 190 -5.10 12.17 5.40
CA ILE A 190 -5.48 12.91 6.61
C ILE A 190 -6.97 12.74 7.00
N ALA A 191 -7.80 12.30 6.04
CA ALA A 191 -9.23 12.10 6.20
C ALA A 191 -9.62 10.61 6.27
N LEU A 192 -8.66 9.69 6.34
CA LEU A 192 -8.93 8.24 6.51
C LEU A 192 -9.72 7.93 7.77
N ILE A 193 -9.63 8.78 8.80
CA ILE A 193 -10.44 8.66 10.01
C ILE A 193 -11.00 10.02 10.40
N ASP A 194 -12.17 9.99 11.03
CA ASP A 194 -12.72 11.16 11.68
C ASP A 194 -11.98 11.41 13.00
N CYS A 195 -10.97 12.30 12.95
CA CYS A 195 -10.19 12.71 14.11
C CYS A 195 -10.98 13.52 15.15
N GLN A 196 -12.20 13.98 14.84
CA GLN A 196 -13.07 14.65 15.83
C GLN A 196 -13.87 13.62 16.62
N LYS A 197 -14.36 12.57 15.96
CA LYS A 197 -15.10 11.46 16.61
C LYS A 197 -14.18 10.41 17.22
N THR A 198 -12.96 10.27 16.71
CA THR A 198 -12.01 9.28 17.20
C THR A 198 -11.17 9.86 18.33
N ARG A 199 -11.11 9.15 19.46
CA ARG A 199 -10.23 9.53 20.56
C ARG A 199 -8.77 9.46 20.13
N ILE A 200 -8.11 10.61 20.12
CA ILE A 200 -6.69 10.72 19.81
C ILE A 200 -5.89 10.65 21.11
N ILE A 201 -4.89 9.78 21.15
CA ILE A 201 -3.93 9.66 22.25
C ILE A 201 -2.56 10.08 21.73
N GLU A 202 -1.80 10.77 22.55
CA GLU A 202 -0.45 11.21 22.20
C GLU A 202 0.43 10.02 21.73
N PRO A 203 1.10 10.12 20.58
CA PRO A 203 2.06 9.13 20.15
C PRO A 203 3.24 8.96 21.14
N PRO A 204 3.70 7.74 21.49
CA PRO A 204 4.80 7.55 22.43
C PRO A 204 6.10 8.26 22.04
N LEU A 205 6.39 8.37 20.74
CA LEU A 205 7.61 9.02 20.27
C LEU A 205 7.56 10.55 20.42
N THR A 206 6.41 11.13 20.74
CA THR A 206 6.30 12.57 20.99
C THR A 206 6.37 12.94 22.46
N PHE A 207 6.34 11.97 23.39
CA PHE A 207 6.27 12.27 24.84
C PHE A 207 7.38 13.20 25.34
N ASN A 208 8.60 13.03 24.83
CA ASN A 208 9.76 13.79 25.29
C ASN A 208 10.00 15.07 24.49
N ILE A 209 9.12 15.38 23.52
CA ILE A 209 9.23 16.60 22.72
C ILE A 209 8.55 17.73 23.50
N THR A 210 9.35 18.70 23.96
CA THR A 210 8.86 19.89 24.69
C THR A 210 7.93 20.72 23.80
N ASN A 211 7.08 21.54 24.42
CA ASN A 211 6.19 22.45 23.70
C ASN A 211 6.91 23.71 23.17
N GLU A 212 8.23 23.77 23.31
CA GLU A 212 9.03 24.96 23.08
C GLU A 212 9.02 25.35 21.60
N THR A 213 8.72 26.62 21.39
CA THR A 213 8.77 27.38 20.14
C THR A 213 10.04 28.21 20.11
#